data_AF-A0A8S9G1Y7-F1
#
_entry.id   AF-A0A8S9G1Y7-F1
#
_cell.length_a   1.000
_cell.length_b   1.000
_cell.length_c   1.000
_cell.angle_alpha   90.00
_cell.angle_beta   90.00
_cell.angle_gamma   90.00
#
_symmetry.space_group_name_H-M   'P 1'
#
loop_
_entity.id
_entity.type
_entity.pdbx_description
1 polymer ?
#
loop_
_entity_poly.entity_id
_entity_poly.type
_entity_poly.pdbx_seq_one_letter_code
_entity_poly.pdbx_strand_id
1 'polypeptide(L)'
;MGLKRGTRVGEGAIREVAAYLLDHPKNGSKSQVMGFAGVPPTAMVRSFHKVYNNPKGVDSCCTKDAKVGSLQMFMKNDGSCEDIGPGAFPVEQVHKISVFDIRMANADRHAGNILTGRGEDSRTVLIPIDHGYCLPENFEDCTFEWLYWPQAKVPFSEDTLDYINSLDAEQDIALLQLNGWDVPEAVARTLRISTMLLKKGVERNLTPYQIGSMMCRETVNKDSAIEEIVREAHNSVLPASSEATFLEAVSMAMERRLDDLIK
;
A
#
# COMPACT_ATOMS: atom_id res chain seq x y z
N MET A 1 -11.46 16.15 -0.12
CA MET A 1 -10.87 14.98 -0.77
C MET A 1 -11.80 14.51 -1.87
N GLY A 2 -11.29 14.37 -3.09
CA GLY A 2 -12.04 13.74 -4.19
C GLY A 2 -12.08 12.23 -4.00
N LEU A 3 -13.16 11.58 -4.42
CA LEU A 3 -13.27 10.12 -4.41
C LEU A 3 -12.29 9.53 -5.45
N LYS A 4 -11.42 8.61 -5.04
CA LYS A 4 -10.57 7.83 -5.95
C LYS A 4 -11.44 6.77 -6.63
N ARG A 5 -11.35 6.66 -7.95
CA ARG A 5 -12.20 5.81 -8.81
C ARG A 5 -12.07 4.33 -8.47
N GLY A 6 -10.89 3.92 -8.01
CA GLY A 6 -10.61 2.54 -7.59
C GLY A 6 -11.10 2.14 -6.18
N THR A 7 -11.76 3.04 -5.43
CA THR A 7 -12.20 2.78 -4.05
C THR A 7 -13.67 3.10 -3.83
N ARG A 8 -14.36 2.27 -3.04
CA ARG A 8 -15.78 2.49 -2.71
C ARG A 8 -15.93 3.37 -1.48
N VAL A 9 -16.94 4.24 -1.51
CA VAL A 9 -17.30 5.09 -0.36
C VAL A 9 -17.64 4.20 0.84
N GLY A 10 -17.02 4.49 1.99
CA GLY A 10 -17.27 3.77 3.24
C GLY A 10 -16.32 2.59 3.52
N GLU A 11 -15.39 2.27 2.61
CA GLU A 11 -14.41 1.19 2.81
C GLU A 11 -13.05 1.65 3.35
N GLY A 12 -12.85 2.95 3.60
CA GLY A 12 -11.56 3.46 4.09
C GLY A 12 -11.11 2.79 5.39
N ALA A 13 -12.03 2.60 6.34
CA ALA A 13 -11.72 2.03 7.65
C ALA A 13 -11.17 0.59 7.57
N ILE A 14 -11.69 -0.26 6.68
CA ILE A 14 -11.19 -1.63 6.54
C ILE A 14 -9.83 -1.67 5.86
N ARG A 15 -9.56 -0.72 4.94
CA ARG A 15 -8.27 -0.56 4.26
C ARG A 15 -7.17 -0.09 5.21
N GLU A 16 -7.50 0.82 6.14
CA GLU A 16 -6.59 1.23 7.22
C GLU A 16 -6.17 0.04 8.11
N VAL A 17 -7.12 -0.82 8.47
CA VAL A 17 -6.83 -2.03 9.26
C VAL A 17 -6.03 -3.03 8.43
N ALA A 18 -6.39 -3.24 7.17
CA ALA A 18 -5.64 -4.10 6.25
C ALA A 18 -4.19 -3.63 6.09
N ALA A 19 -3.96 -2.32 5.99
CA ALA A 19 -2.60 -1.78 5.89
C ALA A 19 -1.75 -2.14 7.12
N TYR A 20 -2.28 -2.00 8.33
CA TYR A 20 -1.57 -2.43 9.52
C TYR A 20 -1.33 -3.95 9.55
N LEU A 21 -2.33 -4.76 9.20
CA LEU A 21 -2.20 -6.22 9.19
C LEU A 21 -1.16 -6.71 8.17
N LEU A 22 -1.08 -6.05 7.01
CA LEU A 22 -0.18 -6.41 5.93
C LEU A 22 1.22 -5.79 6.08
N ASP A 23 1.42 -4.85 7.00
CA ASP A 23 2.74 -4.39 7.41
C ASP A 23 3.34 -5.36 8.44
N HIS A 24 3.71 -6.56 7.98
CA HIS A 24 4.27 -7.57 8.87
C HIS A 24 5.79 -7.38 9.06
N PRO A 25 6.36 -7.74 10.23
CA PRO A 25 7.79 -7.59 10.51
C PRO A 25 8.64 -8.58 9.69
N LYS A 26 9.93 -8.26 9.51
CA LYS A 26 10.88 -9.05 8.70
C LYS A 26 10.99 -10.52 9.10
N ASN A 27 10.96 -10.82 10.39
CA ASN A 27 11.24 -12.17 10.90
C ASN A 27 9.95 -12.99 11.16
N GLY A 28 8.78 -12.51 10.70
CA GLY A 28 7.48 -13.13 10.99
C GLY A 28 7.13 -13.21 12.48
N SER A 29 7.96 -12.62 13.36
CA SER A 29 7.78 -12.65 14.79
C SER A 29 6.63 -11.73 15.17
N LYS A 30 5.46 -12.33 15.42
CA LYS A 30 4.23 -11.66 15.89
C LYS A 30 4.37 -10.96 17.25
N SER A 31 5.56 -10.99 17.87
CA SER A 31 5.86 -10.27 19.10
C SER A 31 6.24 -8.79 18.86
N GLN A 32 6.58 -8.42 17.62
CA GLN A 32 6.83 -7.03 17.26
C GLN A 32 5.53 -6.32 16.90
N VAL A 33 5.25 -5.21 17.59
CA VAL A 33 4.06 -4.38 17.38
C VAL A 33 4.16 -3.56 16.09
N MET A 34 5.38 -3.21 15.68
CA MET A 34 5.62 -2.43 14.46
C MET A 34 6.05 -3.35 13.33
N GLY A 35 5.49 -3.10 12.15
CA GLY A 35 5.83 -3.77 10.92
C GLY A 35 7.13 -3.31 10.27
N PHE A 36 7.33 -3.73 9.02
CA PHE A 36 8.47 -3.34 8.22
C PHE A 36 8.45 -1.86 7.83
N ALA A 37 7.30 -1.37 7.36
CA ALA A 37 7.08 0.00 6.95
C ALA A 37 6.82 0.96 8.12
N GLY A 38 6.34 0.42 9.24
CA GLY A 38 6.04 1.19 10.45
C GLY A 38 4.63 1.77 10.46
N VAL A 39 3.67 1.10 9.80
CA VAL A 39 2.25 1.46 9.88
C VAL A 39 1.81 1.36 11.35
N PRO A 40 1.27 2.43 11.95
CA PRO A 40 0.88 2.38 13.35
C PRO A 40 -0.23 1.34 13.61
N PRO A 41 -0.25 0.70 14.79
CA PRO A 41 -1.31 -0.20 15.20
C PRO A 41 -2.69 0.35 14.91
N THR A 42 -3.43 -0.37 14.07
CA THR A 42 -4.74 0.06 13.60
C THR A 42 -5.74 -1.07 13.75
N ALA A 43 -6.85 -0.80 14.42
CA ALA A 43 -7.89 -1.79 14.68
C ALA A 43 -9.27 -1.28 14.25
N MET A 44 -10.13 -2.20 13.84
CA MET A 44 -11.56 -1.90 13.67
C MET A 44 -12.19 -1.80 15.05
N VAL A 45 -12.81 -0.65 15.36
CA VAL A 45 -13.46 -0.42 16.66
C VAL A 45 -14.90 -0.01 16.49
N ARG A 46 -15.70 -0.34 17.51
CA ARG A 46 -17.01 0.24 17.72
C ARG A 46 -16.88 1.25 18.86
N SER A 47 -17.12 2.53 18.57
CA SER A 47 -16.98 3.61 19.54
C SER A 47 -18.24 4.46 19.62
N PHE A 48 -18.49 4.96 20.82
CA PHE A 48 -19.58 5.86 21.11
C PHE A 48 -19.04 7.13 21.77
N HIS A 49 -19.37 8.29 21.21
CA HIS A 49 -18.98 9.57 21.80
C HIS A 49 -19.95 10.69 21.41
N LYS A 50 -20.24 11.58 22.36
CA LYS A 50 -21.19 12.70 22.18
C LYS A 50 -20.78 13.72 21.12
N VAL A 51 -19.48 13.83 20.82
CA VAL A 51 -18.94 14.76 19.81
C VAL A 51 -19.07 14.20 18.39
N TYR A 52 -19.36 12.90 18.24
CA TYR A 52 -19.58 12.33 16.92
C TYR A 52 -20.83 12.95 16.26
N ASN A 53 -20.76 13.18 14.95
CA ASN A 53 -21.90 13.66 14.18
C ASN A 53 -23.01 12.59 14.17
N ASN A 54 -24.04 12.78 15.00
CA ASN A 54 -25.17 11.87 15.13
C ASN A 54 -26.46 12.65 14.80
N PRO A 55 -26.87 12.69 13.51
CA PRO A 55 -27.94 13.57 13.05
C PRO A 55 -29.31 13.32 13.71
N LYS A 56 -29.53 12.13 14.29
CA LYS A 56 -30.80 11.72 14.91
C LYS A 56 -30.85 11.95 16.42
N GLY A 57 -29.85 12.62 17.00
CA GLY A 57 -29.64 12.62 18.45
C GLY A 57 -29.10 11.28 18.92
N VAL A 58 -28.64 11.24 20.17
CA VAL A 58 -27.98 10.06 20.73
C VAL A 58 -28.65 9.72 22.04
N ASP A 59 -29.20 8.51 22.16
CA ASP A 59 -29.58 7.99 23.47
C ASP A 59 -28.35 7.34 24.11
N SER A 60 -27.81 7.97 25.16
CA SER A 60 -26.59 7.52 25.83
C SER A 60 -26.63 6.11 26.40
N CYS A 61 -27.81 5.47 26.44
CA CYS A 61 -27.94 4.08 26.89
C CYS A 61 -27.88 3.04 25.75
N CYS A 62 -27.94 3.46 24.48
CA CYS A 62 -28.07 2.52 23.36
C CYS A 62 -26.74 2.33 22.61
N THR A 63 -26.12 1.16 22.79
CA THR A 63 -24.96 0.68 22.02
C THR A 63 -25.23 0.52 20.52
N LYS A 64 -26.51 0.60 20.11
CA LYS A 64 -26.96 0.57 18.71
C LYS A 64 -26.51 1.79 17.90
N ASP A 65 -26.23 2.92 18.57
CA ASP A 65 -25.79 4.15 17.92
C ASP A 65 -24.25 4.26 17.81
N ALA A 66 -23.53 3.22 18.26
CA ALA A 66 -22.08 3.23 18.21
C ALA A 66 -21.56 3.13 16.76
N LYS A 67 -20.66 4.05 16.41
CA LYS A 67 -20.05 4.10 15.09
C LYS A 67 -18.96 3.04 14.98
N VAL A 68 -18.84 2.46 13.80
CA VAL A 68 -17.77 1.53 13.45
C VAL A 68 -16.79 2.25 12.54
N GLY A 69 -15.49 2.13 12.82
CA GLY A 69 -14.43 2.73 12.04
C GLY A 69 -13.05 2.23 12.49
N SER A 70 -12.00 2.67 11.79
CA SER A 70 -10.62 2.40 12.19
C SER A 70 -10.21 3.30 13.34
N LEU A 71 -9.48 2.74 14.30
CA LEU A 71 -8.76 3.47 15.33
C LEU A 71 -7.28 3.15 15.18
N GLN A 72 -6.52 4.15 14.79
CA GLN A 72 -5.07 4.08 14.65
C GLN A 72 -4.40 4.68 15.88
N MET A 73 -3.37 4.01 16.38
CA MET A 73 -2.57 4.48 17.49
C MET A 73 -1.89 5.80 17.12
N PHE A 74 -2.04 6.80 17.98
CA PHE A 74 -1.32 8.05 17.83
C PHE A 74 0.18 7.83 18.04
N MET A 75 0.98 8.27 17.09
CA MET A 75 2.45 8.22 17.18
C MET A 75 3.00 9.61 17.45
N LYS A 76 3.88 9.74 18.45
CA LYS A 76 4.64 10.98 18.66
C LYS A 76 5.49 11.26 17.42
N ASN A 77 5.36 12.46 16.88
CA ASN A 77 5.97 12.86 15.61
C ASN A 77 6.39 14.34 15.67
N ASP A 78 7.23 14.73 14.71
CA ASP A 78 7.81 16.07 14.56
C ASP A 78 7.21 16.82 13.33
N GLY A 79 6.03 16.40 12.84
CA GLY A 79 5.35 16.98 11.68
C GLY A 79 5.34 16.08 10.43
N SER A 80 4.66 16.54 9.37
CA SER A 80 4.59 15.82 8.09
C SER A 80 5.85 16.05 7.26
N CYS A 81 6.05 15.21 6.24
CA CYS A 81 7.17 15.37 5.30
C CYS A 81 7.00 16.58 4.36
N GLU A 82 5.84 17.26 4.33
CA GLU A 82 5.64 18.47 3.51
C GLU A 82 6.53 19.64 3.97
N ASP A 83 6.84 19.68 5.27
CA ASP A 83 7.61 20.75 5.89
C ASP A 83 9.13 20.49 5.83
N ILE A 84 9.57 19.35 5.29
CA ILE A 84 10.97 18.90 5.33
C ILE A 84 11.47 18.60 3.92
N GLY A 85 12.64 19.15 3.57
CA GLY A 85 13.29 18.85 2.30
C GLY A 85 13.61 17.35 2.15
N PRO A 86 13.21 16.69 1.05
CA PRO A 86 13.26 15.23 0.94
C PRO A 86 14.66 14.63 1.03
N GLY A 87 15.71 15.41 0.74
CA GLY A 87 17.11 14.99 0.89
C GLY A 87 17.53 14.67 2.34
N ALA A 88 16.76 15.08 3.35
CA ALA A 88 17.05 14.81 4.76
C ALA A 88 16.61 13.41 5.22
N PHE A 89 15.77 12.71 4.46
CA PHE A 89 15.21 11.43 4.87
C PHE A 89 16.22 10.27 4.72
N PRO A 90 16.34 9.36 5.71
CA PRO A 90 17.18 8.18 5.55
C PRO A 90 16.69 7.28 4.40
N VAL A 91 17.62 6.78 3.59
CA VAL A 91 17.31 5.90 2.45
C VAL A 91 16.47 4.69 2.86
N GLU A 92 16.86 4.03 3.94
CA GLU A 92 16.16 2.86 4.49
C GLU A 92 14.68 3.15 4.80
N GLN A 93 14.37 4.34 5.31
CA GLN A 93 13.00 4.71 5.67
C GLN A 93 12.13 4.98 4.44
N VAL A 94 12.70 5.60 3.40
CA VAL A 94 11.99 5.78 2.12
C VAL A 94 11.78 4.42 1.44
N HIS A 95 12.76 3.53 1.48
CA HIS A 95 12.65 2.17 0.94
C HIS A 95 11.53 1.37 1.60
N LYS A 96 11.45 1.44 2.94
CA LYS A 96 10.38 0.82 3.73
C LYS A 96 8.98 1.20 3.25
N ILE A 97 8.74 2.50 3.09
CA ILE A 97 7.46 3.03 2.60
C ILE A 97 7.24 2.65 1.14
N SER A 98 8.27 2.74 0.29
CA SER A 98 8.13 2.43 -1.13
C SER A 98 7.71 0.97 -1.40
N VAL A 99 8.33 0.01 -0.71
CA VAL A 99 7.97 -1.41 -0.77
C VAL A 99 6.51 -1.61 -0.39
N PHE A 100 6.09 -0.98 0.70
CA PHE A 100 4.73 -1.13 1.21
C PHE A 100 3.70 -0.48 0.27
N ASP A 101 3.93 0.75 -0.17
CA ASP A 101 3.01 1.45 -1.06
C ASP A 101 2.91 0.82 -2.45
N ILE A 102 4.01 0.28 -2.99
CA ILE A 102 4.00 -0.51 -4.24
C ILE A 102 3.10 -1.74 -4.03
N ARG A 103 3.38 -2.56 -3.01
CA ARG A 103 2.58 -3.78 -2.72
C ARG A 103 1.11 -3.46 -2.46
N MET A 104 0.82 -2.31 -1.86
CA MET A 104 -0.55 -1.92 -1.53
C MET A 104 -1.21 -1.09 -2.64
N ALA A 105 -0.52 -0.82 -3.75
CA ALA A 105 -0.99 0.03 -4.85
C ALA A 105 -1.64 1.33 -4.34
N ASN A 106 -0.95 2.04 -3.44
CA ASN A 106 -1.52 3.19 -2.75
C ASN A 106 -1.93 4.30 -3.72
N ALA A 107 -3.20 4.71 -3.66
CA ALA A 107 -3.78 5.71 -4.55
C ALA A 107 -3.73 7.14 -3.98
N ASP A 108 -3.12 7.35 -2.82
CA ASP A 108 -3.03 8.67 -2.19
C ASP A 108 -1.75 8.89 -1.35
N ARG A 109 -0.60 8.32 -1.75
CA ARG A 109 0.64 8.60 -1.01
C ARG A 109 1.22 9.96 -1.39
N HIS A 110 0.87 10.98 -0.61
CA HIS A 110 1.53 12.29 -0.61
C HIS A 110 2.40 12.51 0.65
N ALA A 111 3.26 13.53 0.65
CA ALA A 111 4.16 13.84 1.77
C ALA A 111 3.41 14.14 3.08
N GLY A 112 2.20 14.70 2.99
CA GLY A 112 1.30 14.90 4.15
C GLY A 112 0.88 13.60 4.85
N ASN A 113 0.89 12.47 4.14
CA ASN A 113 0.54 11.14 4.67
C ASN A 113 1.77 10.40 5.22
N ILE A 114 2.93 11.06 5.32
CA ILE A 114 4.13 10.50 5.93
C ILE A 114 4.58 11.46 7.02
N LEU A 115 4.54 11.00 8.27
CA LEU A 115 5.04 11.77 9.40
C LEU A 115 6.52 11.49 9.63
N THR A 116 7.22 12.46 10.18
CA THR A 116 8.58 12.28 10.69
C THR A 116 8.56 12.09 12.19
N GLY A 117 9.43 11.25 12.71
CA GLY A 117 9.59 11.05 14.14
C GLY A 117 11.02 10.69 14.53
N ARG A 118 11.21 10.39 15.81
CA ARG A 118 12.49 9.92 16.36
C ARG A 118 12.35 8.49 16.86
N GLY A 119 13.22 7.61 16.37
CA GLY A 119 13.40 6.27 16.93
C GLY A 119 14.08 6.31 18.29
N GLU A 120 14.18 5.14 18.95
CA GLU A 120 14.82 5.00 20.27
C GLU A 120 16.29 5.46 20.27
N ASP A 121 16.97 5.30 19.13
CA ASP A 121 18.36 5.73 18.91
C ASP A 121 18.48 7.19 18.42
N SER A 122 17.40 7.98 18.52
CA SER A 122 17.29 9.35 18.02
C SER A 122 17.46 9.51 16.50
N ARG A 123 17.52 8.41 15.73
CA ARG A 123 17.49 8.51 14.26
C ARG A 123 16.10 8.90 13.79
N THR A 124 16.06 9.63 12.68
CA THR A 124 14.81 9.96 12.00
C THR A 124 14.13 8.68 11.52
N VAL A 125 12.85 8.52 11.86
CA VAL A 125 11.97 7.48 11.34
C VAL A 125 10.84 8.12 10.54
N LEU A 126 10.34 7.41 9.53
CA LEU A 126 9.15 7.81 8.80
C LEU A 126 7.97 6.94 9.23
N ILE A 127 6.82 7.56 9.46
CA ILE A 127 5.62 6.91 9.97
C ILE A 127 4.53 7.09 8.90
N PRO A 128 4.26 6.05 8.08
CA PRO A 128 3.19 6.13 7.09
C PRO A 128 1.84 6.08 7.80
N ILE A 129 0.96 7.01 7.43
CA ILE A 129 -0.43 7.08 7.92
C ILE A 129 -1.38 7.20 6.72
N ASP A 130 -2.68 7.23 7.00
CA ASP A 130 -3.75 7.49 6.02
C ASP A 130 -3.71 6.53 4.82
N HIS A 131 -4.05 5.27 5.08
CA HIS A 131 -4.09 4.19 4.08
C HIS A 131 -5.51 3.92 3.57
N GLY A 132 -6.47 4.80 3.81
CA GLY A 132 -7.86 4.64 3.38
C GLY A 132 -8.04 4.42 1.86
N TYR A 133 -7.05 4.80 1.05
CA TYR A 133 -7.02 4.65 -0.41
C TYR A 133 -6.02 3.60 -0.92
N CYS A 134 -5.57 2.67 -0.09
CA CYS A 134 -4.78 1.52 -0.55
C CYS A 134 -5.65 0.37 -1.06
N LEU A 135 -5.04 -0.59 -1.76
CA LEU A 135 -5.64 -1.80 -2.32
C LEU A 135 -6.82 -1.54 -3.28
N PRO A 136 -6.75 -0.56 -4.20
CA PRO A 136 -7.85 -0.26 -5.12
C PRO A 136 -8.22 -1.45 -6.03
N GLU A 137 -9.41 -1.40 -6.64
CA GLU A 137 -9.86 -2.42 -7.61
C GLU A 137 -9.10 -2.35 -8.97
N ASN A 138 -8.33 -1.29 -9.20
CA ASN A 138 -7.50 -1.08 -10.39
C ASN A 138 -6.33 -0.13 -10.07
N PHE A 139 -5.41 0.05 -11.01
CA PHE A 139 -4.20 0.86 -10.82
C PHE A 139 -4.34 2.34 -11.27
N GLU A 140 -5.52 2.80 -11.70
CA GLU A 140 -5.73 4.11 -12.35
C GLU A 140 -5.23 5.28 -11.49
N ASP A 141 -5.46 5.21 -10.17
CA ASP A 141 -5.20 6.30 -9.23
C ASP A 141 -3.89 6.14 -8.44
N CYS A 142 -3.05 5.14 -8.74
CA CYS A 142 -1.78 4.92 -8.03
C CYS A 142 -0.90 6.18 -8.05
N THR A 143 -0.50 6.66 -6.87
CA THR A 143 0.30 7.88 -6.74
C THR A 143 1.29 7.77 -5.58
N PHE A 144 2.54 8.13 -5.87
CA PHE A 144 3.67 7.99 -4.95
C PHE A 144 4.55 9.25 -4.97
N GLU A 145 4.41 10.10 -3.96
CA GLU A 145 5.25 11.31 -3.84
C GLU A 145 6.75 10.99 -3.69
N TRP A 146 7.06 9.87 -3.04
CA TRP A 146 8.46 9.46 -2.82
C TRP A 146 9.21 9.13 -4.12
N LEU A 147 8.54 8.98 -5.26
CA LEU A 147 9.20 8.85 -6.58
C LEU A 147 10.13 10.01 -6.90
N TYR A 148 9.80 11.21 -6.41
CA TYR A 148 10.57 12.42 -6.66
C TYR A 148 11.70 12.65 -5.64
N TRP A 149 11.82 11.77 -4.65
CA TRP A 149 12.84 11.87 -3.62
C TRP A 149 14.14 11.16 -4.07
N PRO A 150 15.32 11.71 -3.77
CA PRO A 150 16.59 11.14 -4.25
C PRO A 150 16.82 9.69 -3.80
N GLN A 151 16.29 9.31 -2.63
CA GLN A 151 16.39 7.97 -2.05
C GLN A 151 15.70 6.89 -2.90
N ALA A 152 14.66 7.24 -3.65
CA ALA A 152 13.96 6.29 -4.52
C ALA A 152 14.81 5.82 -5.71
N LYS A 153 15.87 6.56 -6.07
CA LYS A 153 16.82 6.21 -7.12
C LYS A 153 18.01 5.39 -6.61
N VAL A 154 18.03 5.08 -5.31
CA VAL A 154 19.06 4.22 -4.70
C VAL A 154 18.57 2.77 -4.73
N PRO A 155 19.40 1.79 -5.14
CA PRO A 155 19.04 0.36 -5.08
C PRO A 155 18.69 -0.09 -3.66
N PHE A 156 17.78 -1.05 -3.55
CA PHE A 156 17.42 -1.65 -2.26
C PHE A 156 18.63 -2.32 -1.60
N SER A 157 18.69 -2.27 -0.28
CA SER A 157 19.66 -3.04 0.50
C SER A 157 19.33 -4.54 0.51
N GLU A 158 20.31 -5.41 0.76
CA GLU A 158 20.10 -6.87 0.89
C GLU A 158 18.99 -7.19 1.90
N ASP A 159 19.05 -6.56 3.06
CA ASP A 159 18.06 -6.60 4.12
C ASP A 159 16.62 -6.23 3.68
N THR A 160 16.48 -5.42 2.63
CA THR A 160 15.19 -5.06 2.02
C THR A 160 14.80 -6.07 0.95
N LEU A 161 15.75 -6.56 0.16
CA LEU A 161 15.54 -7.60 -0.84
C LEU A 161 15.04 -8.90 -0.18
N ASP A 162 15.65 -9.32 0.92
CA ASP A 162 15.22 -10.48 1.71
C ASP A 162 13.77 -10.35 2.17
N TYR A 163 13.40 -9.14 2.65
CA TYR A 163 12.01 -8.87 3.04
C TYR A 163 11.07 -8.99 1.84
N ILE A 164 11.39 -8.36 0.71
CA ILE A 164 10.58 -8.41 -0.51
C ILE A 164 10.41 -9.86 -1.01
N ASN A 165 11.47 -10.65 -0.97
CA ASN A 165 11.45 -12.05 -1.39
C ASN A 165 10.55 -12.92 -0.50
N SER A 166 10.43 -12.57 0.78
CA SER A 166 9.56 -13.25 1.74
C SER A 166 8.06 -12.96 1.56
N LEU A 167 7.68 -11.90 0.82
CA LEU A 167 6.29 -11.52 0.62
C LEU A 167 5.51 -12.57 -0.19
N ASP A 168 4.29 -12.87 0.25
CA ASP A 168 3.37 -13.83 -0.35
C ASP A 168 1.93 -13.31 -0.34
N ALA A 169 1.44 -12.94 -1.52
CA ALA A 169 0.12 -12.36 -1.68
C ALA A 169 -1.01 -13.31 -1.28
N GLU A 170 -0.86 -14.63 -1.40
CA GLU A 170 -1.92 -15.57 -0.98
C GLU A 170 -2.00 -15.66 0.54
N GLN A 171 -0.85 -15.66 1.22
CA GLN A 171 -0.81 -15.60 2.69
C GLN A 171 -1.41 -14.28 3.21
N ASP A 172 -1.14 -13.18 2.52
CA ASP A 172 -1.71 -11.87 2.82
C ASP A 172 -3.24 -11.84 2.68
N ILE A 173 -3.76 -12.36 1.57
CA ILE A 173 -5.21 -12.45 1.33
C ILE A 173 -5.87 -13.33 2.39
N ALA A 174 -5.27 -14.49 2.70
CA ALA A 174 -5.76 -15.38 3.75
C ALA A 174 -5.76 -14.72 5.13
N LEU A 175 -4.73 -13.89 5.44
CA LEU A 175 -4.67 -13.12 6.68
C LEU A 175 -5.81 -12.10 6.77
N LEU A 176 -6.09 -11.38 5.69
CA LEU A 176 -7.20 -10.42 5.65
C LEU A 176 -8.56 -11.10 5.83
N GLN A 177 -8.77 -12.25 5.17
CA GLN A 177 -9.97 -13.07 5.33
C GLN A 177 -10.14 -13.58 6.76
N LEU A 178 -9.05 -14.06 7.39
CA LEU A 178 -9.05 -14.48 8.78
C LEU A 178 -9.43 -13.35 9.75
N ASN A 179 -9.10 -12.09 9.39
CA ASN A 179 -9.44 -10.90 10.17
C ASN A 179 -10.79 -10.27 9.75
N GLY A 180 -11.62 -11.00 9.00
CA GLY A 180 -13.01 -10.64 8.73
C GLY A 180 -13.23 -9.72 7.53
N TRP A 181 -12.22 -9.53 6.67
CA TRP A 181 -12.42 -8.88 5.39
C TRP A 181 -12.65 -9.92 4.28
N ASP A 182 -13.88 -9.98 3.75
CA ASP A 182 -14.15 -10.67 2.50
C ASP A 182 -13.55 -9.86 1.34
N VAL A 183 -12.27 -10.11 1.05
CA VAL A 183 -11.48 -9.33 0.09
C VAL A 183 -12.07 -9.49 -1.30
N PRO A 184 -12.53 -8.40 -1.96
CA PRO A 184 -13.06 -8.49 -3.31
C PRO A 184 -12.01 -9.03 -4.29
N GLU A 185 -12.43 -9.83 -5.27
CA GLU A 185 -11.52 -10.47 -6.23
C GLU A 185 -10.63 -9.45 -6.97
N ALA A 186 -11.19 -8.30 -7.37
CA ALA A 186 -10.43 -7.22 -8.00
C ALA A 186 -9.34 -6.64 -7.08
N VAL A 187 -9.63 -6.52 -5.79
CA VAL A 187 -8.66 -6.05 -4.78
C VAL A 187 -7.55 -7.09 -4.57
N ALA A 188 -7.93 -8.36 -4.43
CA ALA A 188 -6.98 -9.47 -4.32
C ALA A 188 -6.07 -9.56 -5.54
N ARG A 189 -6.62 -9.36 -6.75
CA ARG A 189 -5.87 -9.28 -8.00
C ARG A 189 -4.87 -8.12 -8.00
N THR A 190 -5.28 -6.92 -7.58
CA THR A 190 -4.35 -5.77 -7.43
C THR A 190 -3.18 -6.11 -6.52
N LEU A 191 -3.43 -6.73 -5.36
CA LEU A 191 -2.38 -7.14 -4.41
C LEU A 191 -1.43 -8.19 -5.01
N ARG A 192 -1.96 -9.19 -5.73
CA ARG A 192 -1.15 -10.21 -6.43
C ARG A 192 -0.23 -9.58 -7.48
N ILE A 193 -0.80 -8.74 -8.34
CA ILE A 193 -0.08 -8.13 -9.47
C ILE A 193 0.98 -7.14 -8.98
N SER A 194 0.67 -6.30 -7.99
CA SER A 194 1.63 -5.37 -7.41
C SER A 194 2.76 -6.07 -6.66
N THR A 195 2.46 -7.12 -5.90
CA THR A 195 3.48 -7.96 -5.25
C THR A 195 4.36 -8.64 -6.30
N MET A 196 3.78 -9.15 -7.39
CA MET A 196 4.52 -9.74 -8.51
C MET A 196 5.43 -8.71 -9.19
N LEU A 197 4.94 -7.50 -9.46
CA LEU A 197 5.73 -6.39 -10.03
C LEU A 197 6.92 -6.05 -9.14
N LEU A 198 6.70 -5.94 -7.84
CA LEU A 198 7.76 -5.65 -6.88
C LEU A 198 8.84 -6.74 -6.92
N LYS A 199 8.45 -8.01 -6.81
CA LYS A 199 9.41 -9.15 -6.80
C LYS A 199 10.18 -9.25 -8.11
N LYS A 200 9.50 -9.21 -9.27
CA LYS A 200 10.15 -9.27 -10.59
C LYS A 200 11.03 -8.06 -10.88
N GLY A 201 10.67 -6.89 -10.35
CA GLY A 201 11.46 -5.68 -10.47
C GLY A 201 12.77 -5.76 -9.69
N VAL A 202 12.73 -6.27 -8.45
CA VAL A 202 13.97 -6.40 -7.66
C VAL A 202 14.89 -7.51 -8.15
N GLU A 203 14.35 -8.60 -8.70
CA GLU A 203 15.15 -9.63 -9.41
C GLU A 203 16.00 -9.06 -10.55
N ARG A 204 15.55 -7.92 -11.09
CA ARG A 204 16.18 -7.18 -12.18
C ARG A 204 17.04 -5.99 -11.71
N ASN A 205 17.31 -5.90 -10.41
CA ASN A 205 18.04 -4.79 -9.78
C ASN A 205 17.40 -3.41 -10.03
N LEU A 206 16.08 -3.35 -10.25
CA LEU A 206 15.38 -2.08 -10.41
C LEU A 206 15.26 -1.35 -9.08
N THR A 207 15.42 -0.03 -9.14
CA THR A 207 15.24 0.89 -8.01
C THR A 207 13.77 1.08 -7.66
N PRO A 208 13.42 1.52 -6.43
CA PRO A 208 12.05 1.90 -6.09
C PRO A 208 11.43 2.87 -7.10
N TYR A 209 12.22 3.84 -7.59
CA TYR A 209 11.79 4.78 -8.62
C TYR A 209 11.34 4.08 -9.90
N GLN A 210 12.13 3.14 -10.42
CA GLN A 210 11.81 2.43 -11.66
C GLN A 210 10.54 1.57 -11.50
N ILE A 211 10.43 0.83 -10.39
CA ILE A 211 9.27 -0.04 -10.13
C ILE A 211 8.01 0.82 -9.91
N GLY A 212 8.07 1.82 -9.03
CA GLY A 212 6.92 2.67 -8.72
C GLY A 212 6.45 3.52 -9.92
N SER A 213 7.38 3.98 -10.77
CA SER A 213 7.03 4.73 -11.99
C SER A 213 6.21 3.90 -12.98
N MET A 214 6.30 2.56 -12.94
CA MET A 214 5.45 1.69 -13.77
C MET A 214 3.99 1.68 -13.32
N MET A 215 3.71 2.03 -12.06
CA MET A 215 2.37 2.05 -11.48
C MET A 215 1.66 3.40 -11.62
N CYS A 216 2.42 4.49 -11.71
CA CYS A 216 1.85 5.83 -11.77
C CYS A 216 1.64 6.28 -13.23
N ARG A 217 0.49 6.89 -13.50
CA ARG A 217 0.22 7.53 -14.78
C ARG A 217 1.03 8.82 -14.90
N GLU A 218 1.65 9.06 -16.05
CA GLU A 218 2.33 10.35 -16.34
C GLU A 218 1.33 11.51 -16.46
N THR A 219 0.15 11.23 -17.00
CA THR A 219 -0.97 12.16 -17.11
C THR A 219 -2.27 11.41 -16.93
N VAL A 220 -3.34 12.09 -16.53
CA VAL A 220 -4.66 11.46 -16.31
C VAL A 220 -5.22 10.70 -17.54
N ASN A 221 -4.71 10.98 -18.74
CA ASN A 221 -5.18 10.40 -20.00
C ASN A 221 -4.24 9.33 -20.59
N LYS A 222 -3.12 9.03 -19.92
CA LYS A 222 -2.16 8.03 -20.38
C LYS A 222 -2.07 6.92 -19.33
N ASP A 223 -2.49 5.72 -19.72
CA ASP A 223 -2.38 4.53 -18.89
C ASP A 223 -0.92 4.34 -18.42
N SER A 224 -0.77 3.90 -17.17
CA SER A 224 0.51 3.51 -16.61
C SER A 224 0.98 2.18 -17.23
N ALA A 225 2.27 1.86 -17.09
CA ALA A 225 2.80 0.62 -17.64
C ALA A 225 2.12 -0.63 -17.05
N ILE A 226 1.75 -0.60 -15.76
CA ILE A 226 1.04 -1.72 -15.11
C ILE A 226 -0.38 -1.90 -15.67
N GLU A 227 -1.06 -0.81 -16.03
CA GLU A 227 -2.38 -0.86 -16.66
C GLU A 227 -2.29 -1.42 -18.08
N GLU A 228 -1.26 -1.04 -18.84
CA GLU A 228 -0.99 -1.61 -20.16
C GLU A 228 -0.71 -3.11 -20.07
N ILE A 229 0.08 -3.56 -19.08
CA ILE A 229 0.36 -4.98 -18.81
C ILE A 229 -0.94 -5.74 -18.49
N VAL A 230 -1.78 -5.20 -17.60
CA VAL A 230 -3.06 -5.81 -17.21
C VAL A 230 -4.01 -5.91 -18.42
N ARG A 231 -4.11 -4.84 -19.22
CA ARG A 231 -4.92 -4.81 -20.44
C ARG A 231 -4.42 -5.80 -21.49
N GLU A 232 -3.10 -5.91 -21.65
CA GLU A 232 -2.50 -6.88 -22.57
C GLU A 232 -2.80 -8.32 -22.14
N ALA A 233 -2.68 -8.63 -20.84
CA ALA A 233 -3.04 -9.93 -20.31
C ALA A 233 -4.51 -10.27 -20.56
N HIS A 234 -5.42 -9.31 -20.32
CA HIS A 234 -6.85 -9.49 -20.61
C HIS A 234 -7.12 -9.81 -22.09
N ASN A 235 -6.41 -9.15 -23.00
CA ASN A 235 -6.56 -9.39 -24.45
C ASN A 235 -5.95 -10.72 -24.90
N SER A 236 -5.04 -11.30 -24.11
CA SER A 236 -4.35 -12.56 -24.44
C SER A 236 -5.06 -13.82 -23.93
N VAL A 237 -6.03 -13.68 -23.00
CA VAL A 237 -6.78 -14.81 -22.44
C VAL A 237 -8.22 -14.85 -22.94
N LEU A 238 -8.81 -16.04 -22.99
CA LEU A 238 -10.22 -16.20 -23.38
C LEU A 238 -11.15 -15.65 -22.27
N PRO A 239 -12.36 -15.15 -22.63
CA PRO A 239 -13.40 -14.88 -21.66
C PRO A 239 -13.66 -16.12 -20.78
N ALA A 240 -13.83 -15.92 -19.47
CA ALA A 240 -14.00 -16.98 -18.46
C ALA A 240 -12.77 -17.88 -18.20
N SER A 241 -11.56 -17.45 -18.60
CA SER A 241 -10.33 -18.09 -18.13
C SER A 241 -10.21 -18.01 -16.61
N SER A 242 -9.50 -18.97 -16.01
CA SER A 242 -9.26 -18.98 -14.56
C SER A 242 -8.38 -17.81 -14.14
N GLU A 243 -8.48 -17.38 -12.87
CA GLU A 243 -7.63 -16.33 -12.32
C GLU A 243 -6.14 -16.69 -12.42
N ALA A 244 -5.78 -17.96 -12.21
CA ALA A 244 -4.40 -18.43 -12.37
C ALA A 244 -3.89 -18.23 -13.80
N THR A 245 -4.70 -18.57 -14.80
CA THR A 245 -4.37 -18.36 -16.23
C THR A 245 -4.19 -16.87 -16.55
N PHE A 246 -5.05 -16.02 -15.98
CA PHE A 246 -4.93 -14.57 -16.16
C PHE A 246 -3.65 -14.02 -15.52
N LEU A 247 -3.32 -14.44 -14.30
CA LEU A 247 -2.10 -14.00 -13.60
C LEU A 247 -0.81 -14.51 -14.29
N GLU A 248 -0.84 -15.68 -14.91
CA GLU A 248 0.25 -16.17 -15.75
C GLU A 248 0.47 -15.28 -16.97
N ALA A 249 -0.62 -14.87 -17.65
CA ALA A 249 -0.53 -13.92 -18.76
C ALA A 249 0.00 -12.54 -18.31
N VAL A 250 -0.42 -12.05 -17.14
CA VAL A 250 0.14 -10.83 -16.53
C VAL A 250 1.64 -10.99 -16.28
N SER A 251 2.07 -12.12 -15.70
CA SER A 251 3.50 -12.41 -15.45
C SER A 251 4.32 -12.33 -16.74
N MET A 252 3.85 -12.95 -17.83
CA MET A 252 4.55 -12.95 -19.11
C MET A 252 4.60 -11.57 -19.78
N ALA A 253 3.51 -10.79 -19.71
CA ALA A 253 3.49 -9.41 -20.21
C ALA A 253 4.41 -8.50 -19.40
N MET A 254 4.41 -8.68 -18.08
CA MET A 254 5.26 -7.93 -17.15
C MET A 254 6.74 -8.22 -17.37
N GLU A 255 7.14 -9.48 -17.56
CA GLU A 255 8.54 -9.85 -17.86
C GLU A 255 9.04 -9.14 -19.12
N ARG A 256 8.28 -9.18 -20.21
CA ARG A 256 8.65 -8.48 -21.45
C ARG A 256 8.84 -6.98 -21.23
N ARG A 257 7.91 -6.34 -20.52
CA ARG A 257 7.97 -4.91 -20.24
C ARG A 257 9.17 -4.54 -19.35
N LEU A 258 9.48 -5.37 -18.34
CA LEU A 258 10.62 -5.17 -17.45
C LEU A 258 11.96 -5.40 -18.17
N ASP A 259 12.05 -6.37 -19.06
CA ASP A 259 13.26 -6.65 -19.84
C ASP A 259 13.58 -5.50 -20.81
N ASP A 260 12.57 -4.79 -21.31
CA ASP A 260 12.76 -3.60 -22.14
C ASP A 260 13.31 -2.39 -21.37
N LEU A 261 13.19 -2.35 -20.02
CA LEU A 261 13.75 -1.27 -19.18
C LEU A 261 15.25 -1.42 -18.89
N ILE A 262 15.82 -2.60 -19.15
CA ILE A 262 17.21 -2.96 -18.80
C ILE A 262 18.11 -3.00 -20.05
N LYS A 263 17.51 -2.96 -21.24
CA LYS A 263 18.22 -2.80 -22.52
C LYS A 263 18.74 -1.37 -22.69
#